data_AF-A0A7J9NRK3-F1
#
_entry.id   AF-A0A7J9NRK3-F1
#
_cell.length_a   1.000
_cell.length_b   1.000
_cell.length_c   1.000
_cell.angle_alpha   90.00
_cell.angle_beta   90.00
_cell.angle_gamma   90.00
#
_symmetry.space_group_name_H-M   'P 1'
#
loop_
_entity.id
_entity.type
_entity.pdbx_description
1 polymer ?
#
loop_
_entity_poly.entity_id
_entity_poly.type
_entity_poly.pdbx_seq_one_letter_code
_entity_poly.pdbx_strand_id
1 'polypeptide(L)'
;MSNEMYYVQASDPAIFEKGECGGAVTALFKYLLDKGIVDGVLALKKGVDVYDAIPTFVTSSEDLLSTAGSLHCAPTMWGGIIKEYLQDAKIAVPVKPCDMRAIVELAKRAQINLDNVYMIGLNCGGTVPPKTAMEMIKLFYEVDPKDVVKEEIDKGKFIIVMKDGSHKEVKMHDLEDNGYGRRVNCQRCDEKIPRKADIAAGNWGVIGEDAGKYTFMEVCTEKGKQLLKDAEKDGYVKTKAPNPKGLEIRAKVESSMLKMGEDYKNKWLEEKYPTIEEWNRQWNKCIKCYGCRDVCPVCFCRECALTADYVDTGSIPPDPIMFQGVRMSHMAFSCVNCGQCEDVCPMEIPVARIFHKIQEKTRKELGYRPGVDDEAPPALGGSCPTQ
;
A
#
# COMPACT_ATOMS: atom_id res chain seq x y z
N MET A 1 -8.00 20.71 -5.24
CA MET A 1 -6.67 20.08 -5.10
C MET A 1 -5.66 21.11 -5.55
N SER A 2 -4.64 21.41 -4.73
CA SER A 2 -3.49 22.17 -5.23
C SER A 2 -2.71 21.23 -6.17
N ASN A 3 -2.14 21.76 -7.25
CA ASN A 3 -1.28 21.00 -8.18
C ASN A 3 0.19 21.38 -7.96
N GLU A 4 0.54 21.73 -6.73
CA GLU A 4 1.88 22.22 -6.39
C GLU A 4 2.82 21.03 -6.24
N MET A 5 3.91 21.05 -7.01
CA MET A 5 4.90 19.97 -7.05
C MET A 5 6.28 20.51 -6.71
N TYR A 6 7.04 19.75 -5.92
CA TYR A 6 8.34 20.13 -5.38
C TYR A 6 9.31 18.96 -5.42
N TYR A 7 10.60 19.26 -5.56
CA TYR A 7 11.65 18.36 -5.10
C TYR A 7 12.00 18.75 -3.67
N VAL A 8 11.94 17.80 -2.75
CA VAL A 8 12.08 18.04 -1.32
C VAL A 8 13.21 17.18 -0.76
N GLN A 9 14.06 17.79 0.07
CA GLN A 9 15.17 17.13 0.75
C GLN A 9 15.11 17.43 2.24
N ALA A 10 15.44 16.46 3.08
CA ALA A 10 15.61 16.65 4.51
C ALA A 10 16.80 17.56 4.80
N SER A 11 16.63 18.50 5.73
CA SER A 11 17.73 19.34 6.19
C SER A 11 18.66 18.63 7.18
N ASP A 12 18.12 17.69 7.95
CA ASP A 12 18.86 16.86 8.90
C ASP A 12 19.76 15.87 8.15
N PRO A 13 21.09 15.92 8.32
CA PRO A 13 22.02 15.04 7.64
C PRO A 13 21.79 13.55 7.91
N ALA A 14 21.39 13.18 9.13
CA ALA A 14 21.16 11.78 9.49
C ALA A 14 19.90 11.24 8.79
N ILE A 15 18.85 12.06 8.69
CA ILE A 15 17.65 11.71 7.91
C ILE A 15 17.96 11.66 6.42
N PHE A 16 18.77 12.59 5.92
CA PHE A 16 19.16 12.60 4.51
C PHE A 16 19.96 11.34 4.13
N GLU A 17 20.90 10.92 4.97
CA GLU A 17 21.73 9.74 4.73
C GLU A 17 20.93 8.42 4.81
N LYS A 18 20.03 8.30 5.79
CA LYS A 18 19.31 7.05 6.04
C LYS A 18 17.96 6.94 5.31
N GLY A 19 17.33 8.08 5.03
CA GLY A 19 16.03 8.14 4.38
C GLY A 19 16.09 7.66 2.93
N GLU A 20 14.94 7.23 2.40
CA GLU A 20 14.85 6.97 0.97
C GLU A 20 14.84 8.29 0.18
N CYS A 21 15.51 8.31 -0.97
CA CYS A 21 15.63 9.49 -1.82
C CYS A 21 16.20 10.70 -1.05
N GLY A 22 15.41 11.78 -0.90
CA GLY A 22 15.82 12.95 -0.14
C GLY A 22 15.53 12.88 1.36
N GLY A 23 15.00 11.77 1.88
CA GLY A 23 14.61 11.65 3.30
C GLY A 23 13.40 12.52 3.71
N ALA A 24 12.70 13.11 2.73
CA ALA A 24 11.68 14.13 2.99
C ALA A 24 10.49 13.62 3.81
N VAL A 25 10.04 12.37 3.60
CA VAL A 25 8.91 11.80 4.37
C VAL A 25 9.25 11.70 5.86
N THR A 26 10.42 11.16 6.19
CA THR A 26 10.92 11.10 7.56
C THR A 26 11.07 12.48 8.17
N ALA A 27 11.56 13.48 7.41
CA ALA A 27 11.68 14.85 7.91
C ALA A 27 10.32 15.50 8.22
N LEU A 28 9.29 15.28 7.39
CA LEU A 28 7.94 15.77 7.66
C LEU A 28 7.32 15.10 8.90
N PHE A 29 7.53 13.79 9.07
CA PHE A 29 7.10 13.09 10.28
C PHE A 29 7.85 13.57 11.53
N LYS A 30 9.15 13.87 11.41
CA LYS A 30 9.94 14.46 12.50
C LYS A 30 9.36 15.81 12.91
N TYR A 31 9.06 16.68 11.95
CA TYR A 31 8.41 17.96 12.19
C TYR A 31 7.08 17.82 12.94
N LEU A 32 6.20 16.91 12.50
CA LEU A 32 4.89 16.69 13.12
C LEU A 32 5.03 16.24 14.59
N LEU A 33 6.00 15.38 14.90
CA LEU A 33 6.29 14.94 16.27
C LEU A 33 6.91 16.07 17.12
N ASP A 34 7.96 16.73 16.62
CA ASP A 34 8.68 17.78 17.36
C ASP A 34 7.77 18.98 17.72
N LYS A 35 6.75 19.23 16.91
CA LYS A 35 5.74 20.29 17.15
C LYS A 35 4.52 19.81 17.94
N GLY A 36 4.44 18.54 18.29
CA GLY A 36 3.27 17.96 18.97
C GLY A 36 1.98 18.09 18.16
N ILE A 37 2.07 18.10 16.82
CA ILE A 37 0.90 18.18 15.93
C ILE A 37 0.19 16.82 15.85
N VAL A 38 0.96 15.74 15.99
CA VAL A 38 0.47 14.36 16.07
C VAL A 38 0.95 13.71 17.36
N ASP A 39 0.17 12.78 17.88
CA ASP A 39 0.49 11.95 19.05
C ASP A 39 1.53 10.88 18.71
N GLY A 40 1.61 10.48 17.44
CA GLY A 40 2.61 9.52 16.97
C GLY A 40 2.63 9.30 15.46
N VAL A 41 3.64 8.55 15.01
CA VAL A 41 3.84 8.15 13.62
C VAL A 41 3.70 6.64 13.52
N LEU A 42 2.72 6.15 12.77
CA LEU A 42 2.61 4.73 12.43
C LEU A 42 3.47 4.46 11.20
N ALA A 43 4.56 3.70 11.34
CA ALA A 43 5.48 3.38 10.25
C ALA A 43 6.00 1.93 10.34
N LEU A 44 6.91 1.57 9.44
CA LEU A 44 7.60 0.28 9.48
C LEU A 44 9.02 0.46 10.01
N LYS A 45 9.40 -0.38 10.96
CA LYS A 45 10.78 -0.55 11.41
C LYS A 45 11.35 -1.81 10.78
N LYS A 46 12.60 -1.74 10.32
CA LYS A 46 13.34 -2.92 9.85
C LYS A 46 13.55 -3.90 11.01
N GLY A 47 13.22 -5.17 10.79
CA GLY A 47 13.44 -6.27 11.71
C GLY A 47 14.87 -6.80 11.65
N VAL A 48 15.04 -8.11 11.52
CA VAL A 48 16.37 -8.73 11.45
C VAL A 48 17.06 -8.32 10.15
N ASP A 49 16.32 -8.31 9.05
CA ASP A 49 16.82 -7.92 7.73
C ASP A 49 15.80 -7.05 6.95
N VAL A 50 16.09 -6.78 5.68
CA VAL A 50 15.25 -5.93 4.81
C VAL A 50 13.90 -6.57 4.44
N TYR A 51 13.71 -7.86 4.70
CA TYR A 51 12.47 -8.58 4.40
C TYR A 51 11.49 -8.56 5.59
N ASP A 52 11.98 -8.24 6.78
CA ASP A 52 11.21 -8.16 8.01
C ASP A 52 10.75 -6.73 8.27
N ALA A 53 9.46 -6.48 8.10
CA ALA A 53 8.88 -5.17 8.38
C ALA A 53 7.96 -5.22 9.60
N ILE A 54 8.30 -4.44 10.62
CA ILE A 54 7.60 -4.41 11.90
C ILE A 54 6.77 -3.11 11.98
N PRO A 55 5.43 -3.19 11.95
CA PRO A 55 4.57 -2.07 12.31
C PRO A 55 4.97 -1.47 13.66
N THR A 56 5.28 -0.18 13.68
CA THR A 56 5.77 0.52 14.86
C THR A 56 5.04 1.85 14.99
N PHE A 57 4.51 2.14 16.17
CA PHE A 57 3.96 3.44 16.51
C PHE A 57 5.02 4.24 17.29
N VAL A 58 5.57 5.26 16.65
CA VAL A 58 6.67 6.08 17.16
C VAL A 58 6.10 7.35 17.78
N THR A 59 6.35 7.58 19.06
CA THR A 59 5.88 8.77 19.80
C THR A 59 7.01 9.75 20.14
N SER A 60 8.27 9.38 19.86
CA SER A 60 9.45 10.23 20.01
C SER A 60 10.12 10.46 18.67
N SER A 61 10.46 11.70 18.36
CA SER A 61 11.13 12.04 17.10
C SER A 61 12.56 11.50 17.00
N GLU A 62 13.19 11.19 18.14
CA GLU A 62 14.51 10.56 18.22
C GLU A 62 14.49 9.12 17.68
N ASP A 63 13.39 8.41 17.88
CA ASP A 63 13.23 7.02 17.43
C ASP A 63 12.85 6.91 15.95
N LEU A 64 12.41 8.00 15.33
CA LEU A 64 11.87 8.02 13.97
C LEU A 64 12.92 7.62 12.92
N LEU A 65 14.20 7.90 13.17
CA LEU A 65 15.27 7.48 12.28
C LEU A 65 15.32 5.96 12.11
N SER A 66 14.81 5.18 13.08
CA SER A 66 14.72 3.72 12.98
C SER A 66 13.70 3.21 11.94
N THR A 67 12.79 4.07 11.48
CA THR A 67 11.76 3.75 10.47
C THR A 67 12.05 4.36 9.10
N ALA A 68 13.24 4.96 8.92
CA ALA A 68 13.66 5.57 7.66
C ALA A 68 14.12 4.52 6.63
N GLY A 69 13.87 4.80 5.35
CA GLY A 69 14.18 3.93 4.22
C GLY A 69 12.95 3.17 3.71
N SER A 70 13.14 2.34 2.68
CA SER A 70 12.07 1.57 2.06
C SER A 70 12.15 0.08 2.41
N LEU A 71 10.97 -0.53 2.61
CA LEU A 71 10.78 -1.98 2.72
C LEU A 71 9.72 -2.38 1.69
N HIS A 72 10.17 -2.77 0.50
CA HIS A 72 9.35 -3.24 -0.62
C HIS A 72 8.83 -4.67 -0.40
N CYS A 73 9.42 -5.41 0.54
CA CYS A 73 8.98 -6.74 0.93
C CYS A 73 7.82 -6.75 1.95
N ALA A 74 7.20 -5.60 2.22
CA ALA A 74 6.26 -5.41 3.32
C ALA A 74 4.83 -5.02 2.85
N PRO A 75 3.86 -5.95 2.90
CA PRO A 75 2.46 -5.59 2.83
C PRO A 75 2.05 -4.89 4.16
N THR A 76 1.26 -3.82 4.06
CA THR A 76 0.84 -3.01 5.23
C THR A 76 -0.66 -3.11 5.45
N MET A 77 -1.05 -2.94 6.72
CA MET A 77 -2.41 -3.15 7.22
C MET A 77 -2.96 -1.89 7.92
N TRP A 78 -2.56 -0.71 7.42
CA TRP A 78 -2.79 0.56 8.11
C TRP A 78 -4.25 0.83 8.43
N GLY A 79 -5.17 0.62 7.48
CA GLY A 79 -6.60 0.81 7.75
C GLY A 79 -7.10 0.00 8.96
N GLY A 80 -6.74 -1.29 9.02
CA GLY A 80 -7.11 -2.16 10.14
C GLY A 80 -6.43 -1.75 11.45
N ILE A 81 -5.12 -1.48 11.44
CA ILE A 81 -4.38 -1.08 12.64
C ILE A 81 -4.92 0.24 13.21
N ILE A 82 -5.18 1.23 12.36
CA ILE A 82 -5.69 2.53 12.79
C ILE A 82 -7.09 2.37 13.40
N LYS A 83 -7.98 1.66 12.71
CA LYS A 83 -9.36 1.42 13.16
C LYS A 83 -9.44 0.68 14.48
N GLU A 84 -8.60 -0.34 14.69
CA GLU A 84 -8.65 -1.15 15.92
C GLU A 84 -7.93 -0.50 17.11
N TYR A 85 -6.83 0.23 16.88
CA TYR A 85 -5.92 0.62 17.96
C TYR A 85 -5.63 2.12 18.07
N LEU A 86 -5.90 2.92 17.03
CA LEU A 86 -5.47 4.32 16.97
C LEU A 86 -6.61 5.29 16.56
N GLN A 87 -7.87 4.89 16.69
CA GLN A 87 -9.03 5.68 16.23
C GLN A 87 -9.12 7.09 16.87
N ASP A 88 -8.67 7.22 18.12
CA ASP A 88 -8.74 8.45 18.90
C ASP A 88 -7.44 9.28 18.84
N ALA A 89 -6.37 8.72 18.27
CA ALA A 89 -5.07 9.37 18.19
C ALA A 89 -4.97 10.25 16.94
N LYS A 90 -4.29 11.40 17.06
CA LYS A 90 -3.79 12.15 15.92
C LYS A 90 -2.48 11.52 15.46
N ILE A 91 -2.43 11.06 14.23
CA ILE A 91 -1.29 10.27 13.73
C ILE A 91 -0.77 10.80 12.39
N ALA A 92 0.50 10.51 12.12
CA ALA A 92 1.03 10.54 10.76
C ALA A 92 1.34 9.12 10.28
N VAL A 93 1.12 8.84 8.99
CA VAL A 93 1.30 7.50 8.43
C VAL A 93 1.76 7.56 6.97
N PRO A 94 2.80 6.79 6.57
CA PRO A 94 3.16 6.64 5.17
C PRO A 94 2.24 5.60 4.53
N VAL A 95 1.55 5.97 3.45
CA VAL A 95 0.52 5.11 2.84
C VAL A 95 0.89 4.71 1.42
N LYS A 96 0.88 3.41 1.10
CA LYS A 96 0.82 2.97 -0.31
C LYS A 96 -0.61 3.23 -0.84
N PRO A 97 -0.84 3.20 -2.17
CA PRO A 97 -2.17 3.42 -2.74
C PRO A 97 -3.28 2.56 -2.13
N CYS A 98 -3.02 1.28 -1.84
CA CYS A 98 -3.98 0.40 -1.20
C CYS A 98 -4.27 0.75 0.27
N ASP A 99 -3.27 1.24 1.03
CA ASP A 99 -3.46 1.70 2.41
C ASP A 99 -4.32 2.97 2.44
N MET A 100 -3.98 3.95 1.60
CA MET A 100 -4.72 5.20 1.44
C MET A 100 -6.19 4.92 1.12
N ARG A 101 -6.43 4.06 0.12
CA ARG A 101 -7.79 3.68 -0.29
C ARG A 101 -8.55 3.00 0.85
N ALA A 102 -7.90 2.14 1.63
CA ALA A 102 -8.52 1.48 2.77
C ALA A 102 -8.90 2.47 3.88
N ILE A 103 -8.00 3.40 4.23
CA ILE A 103 -8.24 4.44 5.22
C ILE A 103 -9.40 5.35 4.79
N VAL A 104 -9.44 5.77 3.52
CA VAL A 104 -10.54 6.57 2.97
C VAL A 104 -11.87 5.81 3.00
N GLU A 105 -11.89 4.52 2.65
CA GLU A 105 -13.12 3.72 2.76
C GLU A 105 -13.60 3.58 4.20
N LEU A 106 -12.71 3.36 5.16
CA LEU A 106 -13.05 3.30 6.57
C LEU A 106 -13.56 4.65 7.09
N ALA A 107 -12.99 5.76 6.62
CA ALA A 107 -13.45 7.10 6.99
C ALA A 107 -14.88 7.40 6.55
N LYS A 108 -15.26 7.01 5.34
CA LYS A 108 -16.65 7.12 4.84
C LYS A 108 -17.67 6.38 5.70
N ARG A 109 -17.20 5.47 6.55
CA ARG A 109 -18.01 4.63 7.46
C ARG A 109 -17.83 5.04 8.92
N ALA A 110 -17.30 6.25 9.14
CA ALA A 110 -17.03 6.80 10.47
C ALA A 110 -16.12 5.91 11.35
N GLN A 111 -15.29 5.06 10.74
CA GLN A 111 -14.36 4.18 11.47
C GLN A 111 -13.00 4.84 11.67
N ILE A 112 -12.67 5.87 10.87
CA ILE A 112 -11.45 6.66 10.99
C ILE A 112 -11.81 8.12 10.76
N ASN A 113 -11.36 9.01 11.64
CA ASN A 113 -11.47 10.45 11.43
C ASN A 113 -10.25 10.96 10.63
N LEU A 114 -10.46 11.37 9.36
CA LEU A 114 -9.37 11.86 8.50
C LEU A 114 -8.74 13.17 8.99
N ASP A 115 -9.44 13.96 9.82
CA ASP A 115 -8.86 15.16 10.40
C ASP A 115 -7.73 14.82 11.38
N ASN A 116 -7.77 13.62 11.98
CA ASN A 116 -6.75 13.11 12.88
C ASN A 116 -5.61 12.38 12.15
N VAL A 117 -5.65 12.21 10.82
CA VAL A 117 -4.67 11.38 10.10
C VAL A 117 -3.93 12.20 9.05
N TYR A 118 -2.62 12.42 9.24
CA TYR A 118 -1.74 12.94 8.21
C TYR A 118 -1.23 11.79 7.33
N MET A 119 -1.68 11.75 6.08
CA MET A 119 -1.28 10.72 5.12
C MET A 119 -0.17 11.25 4.21
N ILE A 120 1.02 10.65 4.27
CA ILE A 120 2.08 10.90 3.28
C ILE A 120 2.13 9.70 2.35
N GLY A 121 1.56 9.86 1.16
CA GLY A 121 1.44 8.79 0.19
C GLY A 121 2.76 8.48 -0.50
N LEU A 122 3.06 7.20 -0.71
CA LEU A 122 4.24 6.73 -1.42
C LEU A 122 3.84 6.20 -2.79
N ASN A 123 4.48 6.70 -3.87
CA ASN A 123 4.32 6.10 -5.19
C ASN A 123 4.74 4.62 -5.14
N CYS A 124 3.91 3.73 -5.69
CA CYS A 124 4.11 2.30 -5.47
C CYS A 124 4.01 1.52 -6.78
N GLY A 125 5.10 0.81 -7.10
CA GLY A 125 5.13 -0.17 -8.19
C GLY A 125 4.53 -1.52 -7.80
N GLY A 126 4.44 -1.81 -6.50
CA GLY A 126 4.01 -3.08 -5.91
C GLY A 126 4.98 -3.58 -4.84
N THR A 127 4.55 -4.57 -4.05
CA THR A 127 5.39 -5.20 -3.02
C THR A 127 5.71 -6.64 -3.40
N VAL A 128 6.79 -7.19 -2.86
CA VAL A 128 7.24 -8.58 -3.06
C VAL A 128 6.99 -9.37 -1.76
N PRO A 129 6.51 -10.62 -1.78
CA PRO A 129 6.45 -11.42 -0.56
C PRO A 129 7.86 -11.71 0.00
N PRO A 130 8.12 -11.65 1.32
CA PRO A 130 9.44 -11.88 1.90
C PRO A 130 10.10 -13.19 1.45
N LYS A 131 9.34 -14.30 1.48
CA LYS A 131 9.83 -15.61 1.03
C LYS A 131 10.22 -15.59 -0.46
N THR A 132 9.35 -15.04 -1.30
CA THR A 132 9.60 -14.90 -2.74
C THR A 132 10.83 -14.03 -3.01
N ALA A 133 11.03 -12.95 -2.25
CA ALA A 133 12.20 -12.08 -2.37
C ALA A 133 13.49 -12.84 -2.05
N MET A 134 13.51 -13.57 -0.93
CA MET A 134 14.69 -14.38 -0.55
C MET A 134 14.99 -15.48 -1.57
N GLU A 135 13.97 -16.16 -2.09
CA GLU A 135 14.13 -17.21 -3.11
C GLU A 135 14.64 -16.62 -4.43
N MET A 136 14.05 -15.52 -4.91
CA MET A 136 14.46 -14.91 -6.17
C MET A 136 15.86 -14.30 -6.09
N ILE A 137 16.27 -13.77 -4.94
CA ILE A 137 17.63 -13.25 -4.73
C ILE A 137 18.66 -14.38 -4.82
N LYS A 138 18.39 -15.54 -4.22
CA LYS A 138 19.29 -16.71 -4.37
C LYS A 138 19.40 -17.16 -5.82
N LEU A 139 18.27 -17.22 -6.53
CA LEU A 139 18.21 -17.83 -7.86
C LEU A 139 18.67 -16.91 -8.99
N PHE A 140 18.26 -15.65 -8.98
CA PHE A 140 18.48 -14.72 -10.10
C PHE A 140 19.67 -13.77 -9.86
N TYR A 141 20.07 -13.59 -8.59
CA TYR A 141 21.20 -12.73 -8.24
C TYR A 141 22.41 -13.53 -7.77
N GLU A 142 22.25 -14.83 -7.50
CA GLU A 142 23.32 -15.74 -7.06
C GLU A 142 24.07 -15.20 -5.82
N VAL A 143 23.33 -14.67 -4.85
CA VAL A 143 23.87 -14.18 -3.57
C VAL A 143 23.05 -14.70 -2.38
N ASP A 144 23.63 -14.66 -1.18
CA ASP A 144 22.88 -14.92 0.05
C ASP A 144 21.97 -13.71 0.37
N PRO A 145 20.63 -13.88 0.48
CA PRO A 145 19.72 -12.80 0.86
C PRO A 145 20.08 -12.13 2.18
N LYS A 146 20.79 -12.82 3.10
CA LYS A 146 21.25 -12.27 4.38
C LYS A 146 22.33 -11.19 4.25
N ASP A 147 22.94 -11.08 3.08
CA ASP A 147 23.95 -10.07 2.79
C ASP A 147 23.37 -8.82 2.14
N VAL A 148 22.06 -8.81 1.85
CA VAL A 148 21.35 -7.64 1.33
C VAL A 148 21.03 -6.68 2.47
N VAL A 149 21.44 -5.41 2.32
CA VAL A 149 21.23 -4.35 3.32
C VAL A 149 20.26 -3.27 2.87
N LYS A 150 19.99 -3.17 1.56
CA LYS A 150 19.01 -2.27 0.96
C LYS A 150 18.42 -2.90 -0.30
N GLU A 151 17.14 -2.61 -0.56
CA GLU A 151 16.45 -2.92 -1.80
C GLU A 151 15.85 -1.66 -2.42
N GLU A 152 15.81 -1.59 -3.75
CA GLU A 152 15.21 -0.48 -4.48
C GLU A 152 14.50 -0.99 -5.75
N ILE A 153 13.37 -0.37 -6.08
CA ILE A 153 12.70 -0.58 -7.35
C ILE A 153 12.81 0.70 -8.19
N ASP A 154 13.72 0.70 -9.16
CA ASP A 154 13.91 1.80 -10.09
C ASP A 154 13.90 1.31 -11.55
N LYS A 155 13.30 2.11 -12.45
CA LYS A 155 13.26 1.89 -13.90
C LYS A 155 12.90 0.45 -14.32
N GLY A 156 11.96 -0.18 -13.60
CA GLY A 156 11.50 -1.54 -13.90
C GLY A 156 12.48 -2.65 -13.53
N LYS A 157 13.45 -2.35 -12.66
CA LYS A 157 14.41 -3.32 -12.12
C LYS A 157 14.23 -3.42 -10.61
N PHE A 158 14.48 -4.60 -10.08
CA PHE A 158 14.65 -4.82 -8.65
C PHE A 158 16.16 -4.83 -8.36
N ILE A 159 16.59 -3.88 -7.53
CA ILE A 159 17.99 -3.60 -7.23
C ILE A 159 18.23 -4.01 -5.78
N ILE A 160 19.29 -4.77 -5.55
CA ILE A 160 19.77 -5.12 -4.21
C ILE A 160 21.13 -4.47 -3.99
N VAL A 161 21.36 -3.99 -2.77
CA VAL A 161 22.66 -3.49 -2.31
C VAL A 161 23.15 -4.40 -1.20
N MET A 162 24.40 -4.84 -1.33
CA MET A 162 25.06 -5.79 -0.43
C MET A 162 25.83 -5.06 0.68
N LYS A 163 26.19 -5.78 1.74
CA LYS A 163 27.00 -5.24 2.87
C LYS A 163 28.32 -4.60 2.45
N ASP A 164 28.93 -5.08 1.37
CA ASP A 164 30.19 -4.56 0.82
C ASP A 164 30.00 -3.32 -0.06
N GLY A 165 28.77 -2.83 -0.21
CA GLY A 165 28.41 -1.68 -1.04
C GLY A 165 28.21 -2.02 -2.52
N SER A 166 28.46 -3.26 -2.96
CA SER A 166 28.13 -3.69 -4.31
C SER A 166 26.62 -3.74 -4.52
N HIS A 167 26.18 -3.57 -5.76
CA HIS A 167 24.76 -3.70 -6.12
C HIS A 167 24.58 -4.63 -7.31
N LYS A 168 23.43 -5.30 -7.35
CA LYS A 168 22.98 -6.13 -8.48
C LYS A 168 21.56 -5.76 -8.83
N GLU A 169 21.21 -5.91 -10.11
CA GLU A 169 19.88 -5.56 -10.63
C GLU A 169 19.36 -6.64 -11.58
N VAL A 170 18.07 -6.95 -11.48
CA VAL A 170 17.37 -7.84 -12.42
C VAL A 170 16.07 -7.13 -12.84
N LYS A 171 15.67 -7.32 -14.10
CA LYS A 171 14.42 -6.72 -14.60
C LYS A 171 13.23 -7.36 -13.90
N MET A 172 12.27 -6.53 -13.50
CA MET A 172 11.07 -6.99 -12.81
C MET A 172 10.25 -7.97 -13.68
N HIS A 173 10.17 -7.71 -14.98
CA HIS A 173 9.44 -8.58 -15.91
C HIS A 173 10.04 -9.99 -15.98
N ASP A 174 11.37 -10.10 -15.97
CA ASP A 174 12.05 -11.40 -16.01
C ASP A 174 11.76 -12.21 -14.72
N LEU A 175 11.68 -11.54 -13.56
CA LEU A 175 11.27 -12.17 -12.30
C LEU A 175 9.81 -12.64 -12.37
N GLU A 176 8.90 -11.78 -12.85
CA GLU A 176 7.47 -12.06 -12.94
C GLU A 176 7.12 -13.20 -13.90
N ASP A 177 7.78 -13.26 -15.06
CA ASP A 177 7.62 -14.33 -16.04
C ASP A 177 8.03 -15.71 -15.48
N ASN A 178 8.96 -15.73 -14.53
CA ASN A 178 9.42 -16.93 -13.85
C ASN A 178 8.66 -17.22 -12.54
N GLY A 179 7.56 -16.51 -12.27
CA GLY A 179 6.71 -16.73 -11.09
C GLY A 179 7.19 -16.06 -9.80
N TYR A 180 8.15 -15.14 -9.88
CA TYR A 180 8.67 -14.35 -8.76
C TYR A 180 8.25 -12.87 -8.88
N GLY A 181 8.90 -11.99 -8.11
CA GLY A 181 8.67 -10.55 -8.16
C GLY A 181 7.42 -10.11 -7.40
N ARG A 182 6.71 -9.12 -7.94
CA ARG A 182 5.62 -8.47 -7.21
C ARG A 182 4.45 -9.42 -6.96
N ARG A 183 3.75 -9.22 -5.85
CA ARG A 183 2.48 -9.87 -5.54
C ARG A 183 1.51 -9.76 -6.72
N VAL A 184 0.80 -10.84 -7.02
CA VAL A 184 -0.13 -10.92 -8.17
C VAL A 184 -1.22 -9.85 -8.13
N ASN A 185 -1.65 -9.40 -6.94
CA ASN A 185 -2.59 -8.28 -6.82
C ASN A 185 -1.96 -6.92 -7.09
N CYS A 186 -0.69 -6.72 -6.76
CA CYS A 186 0.03 -5.48 -7.05
C CYS A 186 0.26 -5.30 -8.56
N GLN A 187 0.48 -6.40 -9.29
CA GLN A 187 0.65 -6.40 -10.75
C GLN A 187 -0.58 -5.81 -11.47
N ARG A 188 -1.78 -5.99 -10.91
CA ARG A 188 -3.07 -5.51 -11.45
C ARG A 188 -3.62 -4.27 -10.73
N CYS A 189 -2.77 -3.55 -9.98
CA CYS A 189 -3.17 -2.33 -9.28
C CYS A 189 -3.36 -1.17 -10.26
N ASP A 190 -4.47 -0.47 -10.13
CA ASP A 190 -4.93 0.63 -10.99
C ASP A 190 -4.65 2.03 -10.41
N GLU A 191 -3.96 2.08 -9.28
CA GLU A 191 -3.52 3.31 -8.61
C GLU A 191 -2.03 3.21 -8.33
N LYS A 192 -1.24 4.22 -8.70
CA LYS A 192 0.22 4.20 -8.51
C LYS A 192 0.72 5.38 -7.69
N ILE A 193 0.11 6.55 -7.87
CA ILE A 193 0.41 7.77 -7.13
C ILE A 193 -0.78 8.08 -6.22
N PRO A 194 -0.64 7.95 -4.89
CA PRO A 194 -1.75 8.06 -3.94
C PRO A 194 -2.22 9.51 -3.71
N ARG A 195 -2.96 10.09 -4.68
CA ARG A 195 -3.39 11.50 -4.65
C ARG A 195 -4.55 11.83 -3.70
N LYS A 196 -5.13 10.84 -3.00
CA LYS A 196 -6.05 11.06 -1.88
C LYS A 196 -5.34 11.16 -0.51
N ALA A 197 -4.02 10.99 -0.48
CA ALA A 197 -3.19 11.37 0.66
C ALA A 197 -3.07 12.90 0.75
N ASP A 198 -2.46 13.43 1.81
CA ASP A 198 -2.23 14.88 1.93
C ASP A 198 -1.10 15.35 1.00
N ILE A 199 -0.07 14.52 0.87
CA ILE A 199 1.06 14.69 -0.05
C ILE A 199 1.36 13.34 -0.68
N ALA A 200 1.54 13.29 -2.01
CA ALA A 200 2.08 12.12 -2.71
C ALA A 200 3.58 12.30 -2.97
N ALA A 201 4.39 11.44 -2.38
CA ALA A 201 5.85 11.47 -2.38
C ALA A 201 6.45 10.28 -3.14
N GLY A 202 7.66 10.45 -3.69
CA GLY A 202 8.32 9.38 -4.43
C GLY A 202 9.63 9.73 -5.13
N ASN A 203 10.23 8.74 -5.79
CA ASN A 203 11.39 8.93 -6.67
C ASN A 203 11.01 9.29 -8.13
N TRP A 204 9.79 8.98 -8.56
CA TRP A 204 9.40 9.15 -9.97
C TRP A 204 9.39 10.62 -10.38
N GLY A 205 10.24 10.92 -11.36
CA GLY A 205 10.44 12.26 -11.93
C GLY A 205 11.70 12.94 -11.44
N VAL A 206 12.36 12.47 -10.38
CA VAL A 206 13.65 13.03 -9.94
C VAL A 206 14.77 12.49 -10.83
N ILE A 207 15.49 13.40 -11.50
CA ILE A 207 16.43 13.04 -12.58
C ILE A 207 17.74 13.80 -12.48
N GLY A 208 18.76 13.32 -13.19
CA GLY A 208 20.06 14.00 -13.30
C GLY A 208 20.78 14.03 -11.95
N GLU A 209 21.37 15.18 -11.62
CA GLU A 209 22.13 15.37 -10.39
C GLU A 209 21.30 15.30 -9.09
N ASP A 210 19.98 15.33 -9.24
CA ASP A 210 19.00 15.28 -8.15
C ASP A 210 18.53 13.88 -7.80
N ALA A 211 18.71 12.93 -8.72
CA ALA A 211 18.31 11.55 -8.52
C ALA A 211 18.97 10.99 -7.25
N GLY A 212 18.17 10.39 -6.38
CA GLY A 212 18.63 9.88 -5.08
C GLY A 212 18.92 10.96 -4.02
N LYS A 213 18.82 12.26 -4.33
CA LYS A 213 19.05 13.36 -3.36
C LYS A 213 17.79 14.12 -2.98
N TYR A 214 16.74 14.02 -3.78
CA TYR A 214 15.47 14.67 -3.55
C TYR A 214 14.33 13.66 -3.69
N THR A 215 13.24 13.91 -2.97
CA THR A 215 11.96 13.23 -3.11
C THR A 215 11.03 14.14 -3.92
N PHE A 216 10.41 13.60 -4.96
CA PHE A 216 9.33 14.29 -5.68
C PHE A 216 8.08 14.29 -4.81
N MET A 217 7.59 15.48 -4.43
CA MET A 217 6.34 15.65 -3.69
C MET A 217 5.31 16.40 -4.52
N GLU A 218 4.09 15.89 -4.53
CA GLU A 218 2.90 16.50 -5.10
C GLU A 218 1.94 16.75 -3.94
N VAL A 219 1.64 18.02 -3.68
CA VAL A 219 0.73 18.42 -2.61
C VAL A 219 -0.70 18.19 -3.09
N CYS A 220 -1.51 17.48 -2.31
CA CYS A 220 -2.85 17.06 -2.75
C CYS A 220 -3.98 17.77 -1.97
N THR A 221 -3.72 18.15 -0.72
CA THR A 221 -4.69 18.82 0.17
C THR A 221 -4.11 20.12 0.75
N GLU A 222 -4.99 21.01 1.24
CA GLU A 222 -4.56 22.20 2.00
C GLU A 222 -3.82 21.82 3.29
N LYS A 223 -4.21 20.70 3.92
CA LYS A 223 -3.50 20.15 5.10
C LYS A 223 -2.06 19.77 4.74
N GLY A 224 -1.86 19.11 3.60
CA GLY A 224 -0.53 18.79 3.06
C GLY A 224 0.27 20.04 2.68
N LYS A 225 -0.38 21.05 2.09
CA LYS A 225 0.24 22.32 1.74
C LYS A 225 0.79 23.04 2.96
N GLN A 226 -0.04 23.15 4.00
CA GLN A 226 0.33 23.81 5.25
C GLN A 226 1.48 23.06 5.93
N LEU A 227 1.42 21.72 5.99
CA LEU A 227 2.51 20.88 6.51
C LEU A 227 3.84 21.15 5.82
N LEU A 228 3.89 21.08 4.48
CA LEU A 228 5.14 21.27 3.75
C LEU A 228 5.72 22.68 3.96
N LYS A 229 4.85 23.70 3.88
CA LYS A 229 5.24 25.11 4.07
C LYS A 229 5.81 25.37 5.46
N ASP A 230 5.16 24.86 6.50
CA ASP A 230 5.61 25.10 7.87
C ASP A 230 6.88 24.30 8.19
N ALA A 231 6.99 23.06 7.69
CA ALA A 231 8.21 22.26 7.83
C ALA A 231 9.40 22.92 7.12
N GLU A 232 9.20 23.51 5.94
CA GLU A 232 10.24 24.28 5.25
C GLU A 232 10.62 25.55 6.03
N LYS A 233 9.61 26.32 6.46
CA LYS A 233 9.82 27.55 7.25
C LYS A 233 10.61 27.28 8.53
N ASP A 234 10.33 26.18 9.20
CA ASP A 234 11.00 25.77 10.44
C ASP A 234 12.31 25.00 10.18
N GLY A 235 12.73 24.86 8.91
CA GLY A 235 14.05 24.36 8.53
C GLY A 235 14.19 22.83 8.50
N TYR A 236 13.10 22.06 8.59
CA TYR A 236 13.14 20.59 8.57
C TYR A 236 13.40 20.03 7.17
N VAL A 237 12.95 20.75 6.15
CA VAL A 237 13.13 20.38 4.75
C VAL A 237 13.57 21.58 3.92
N LYS A 238 14.16 21.31 2.76
CA LYS A 238 14.44 22.28 1.70
C LYS A 238 13.61 21.90 0.49
N THR A 239 12.92 22.86 -0.10
CA THR A 239 12.19 22.63 -1.35
C THR A 239 12.90 23.30 -2.53
N LYS A 240 12.63 22.78 -3.72
CA LYS A 240 12.97 23.43 -4.98
C LYS A 240 11.98 23.04 -6.07
N ALA A 241 11.93 23.84 -7.13
CA ALA A 241 11.10 23.55 -8.28
C ALA A 241 11.53 22.25 -8.98
N PRO A 242 10.59 21.38 -9.37
CA PRO A 242 10.89 20.21 -10.18
C PRO A 242 11.50 20.58 -11.53
N ASN A 243 12.34 19.71 -12.06
CA ASN A 243 12.79 19.83 -13.44
C ASN A 243 11.59 19.60 -14.40
N PRO A 244 11.34 20.46 -15.40
CA PRO A 244 10.25 20.26 -16.36
C PRO A 244 10.26 18.89 -17.04
N LYS A 245 11.43 18.39 -17.43
CA LYS A 245 11.60 17.05 -17.98
C LYS A 245 11.31 15.95 -16.95
N GLY A 246 11.54 16.24 -15.67
CA GLY A 246 11.16 15.37 -14.55
C GLY A 246 9.65 15.20 -14.43
N LEU A 247 8.88 16.28 -14.65
CA LEU A 247 7.41 16.22 -14.70
C LEU A 247 6.92 15.30 -15.82
N GLU A 248 7.48 15.44 -17.03
CA GLU A 248 7.16 14.59 -18.18
C GLU A 248 7.50 13.12 -17.92
N ILE A 249 8.68 12.86 -17.31
CA ILE A 249 9.11 11.51 -16.96
C ILE A 249 8.18 10.89 -15.91
N ARG A 250 7.80 11.65 -14.87
CA ARG A 250 6.85 11.18 -13.85
C ARG A 250 5.53 10.75 -14.49
N ALA A 251 4.95 11.60 -15.35
CA ALA A 251 3.71 11.29 -16.06
C ALA A 251 3.86 10.04 -16.96
N LYS A 252 4.99 9.91 -17.67
CA LYS A 252 5.28 8.74 -18.51
C LYS A 252 5.43 7.46 -17.71
N VAL A 253 6.14 7.50 -16.57
CA VAL A 253 6.33 6.35 -15.69
C VAL A 253 4.98 5.90 -15.12
N GLU A 254 4.18 6.84 -14.61
CA GLU A 254 2.83 6.54 -14.11
C GLU A 254 1.96 5.92 -15.21
N SER A 255 1.91 6.52 -16.40
CA SER A 255 1.13 6.00 -17.53
C SER A 255 1.57 4.58 -17.93
N SER A 256 2.88 4.33 -17.98
CA SER A 256 3.42 3.00 -18.26
C SER A 256 3.04 1.97 -17.20
N MET A 257 3.07 2.36 -15.92
CA MET A 257 2.72 1.48 -14.80
C MET A 257 1.22 1.19 -14.74
N LEU A 258 0.38 2.16 -15.08
CA LEU A 258 -1.07 1.97 -15.19
C LEU A 258 -1.42 1.07 -16.37
N LYS A 259 -0.79 1.27 -17.53
CA LYS A 259 -0.97 0.39 -18.70
C LYS A 259 -0.61 -1.06 -18.37
N MET A 260 0.56 -1.28 -17.77
CA MET A 260 0.96 -2.61 -17.30
C MET A 260 -0.06 -3.20 -16.30
N GLY A 261 -0.57 -2.36 -15.39
CA GLY A 261 -1.65 -2.73 -14.47
C GLY A 261 -2.90 -3.23 -15.20
N GLU A 262 -3.32 -2.52 -16.24
CA GLU A 262 -4.46 -2.89 -17.07
C GLU A 262 -4.23 -4.19 -17.85
N ASP A 263 -3.05 -4.37 -18.43
CA ASP A 263 -2.67 -5.58 -19.17
C ASP A 263 -2.73 -6.81 -18.25
N TYR A 264 -2.14 -6.73 -17.05
CA TYR A 264 -2.22 -7.80 -16.06
C TYR A 264 -3.64 -8.02 -15.54
N LYS A 265 -4.41 -6.95 -15.37
CA LYS A 265 -5.81 -7.05 -14.96
C LYS A 265 -6.62 -7.81 -16.02
N ASN A 266 -6.47 -7.50 -17.31
CA ASN A 266 -7.13 -8.22 -18.39
C ASN A 266 -6.69 -9.69 -18.45
N LYS A 267 -5.37 -9.94 -18.38
CA LYS A 267 -4.80 -11.30 -18.31
C LYS A 267 -5.41 -12.13 -17.19
N TRP A 268 -5.53 -11.58 -15.97
CA TRP A 268 -5.96 -12.35 -14.80
C TRP A 268 -7.47 -12.38 -14.55
N LEU A 269 -8.19 -11.35 -14.98
CA LEU A 269 -9.64 -11.21 -14.74
C LEU A 269 -10.49 -11.58 -15.94
N GLU A 270 -9.94 -11.63 -17.15
CA GLU A 270 -10.66 -12.02 -18.36
C GLU A 270 -10.06 -13.28 -18.99
N GLU A 271 -8.80 -13.23 -19.43
CA GLU A 271 -8.20 -14.31 -20.24
C GLU A 271 -7.92 -15.60 -19.45
N LYS A 272 -7.35 -15.44 -18.25
CA LYS A 272 -6.99 -16.56 -17.34
C LYS A 272 -7.90 -16.61 -16.12
N TYR A 273 -9.13 -16.11 -16.24
CA TYR A 273 -10.09 -16.21 -15.15
C TYR A 273 -10.57 -17.65 -14.99
N PRO A 274 -10.55 -18.24 -13.78
CA PRO A 274 -10.93 -19.64 -13.62
C PRO A 274 -12.39 -19.90 -14.01
N THR A 275 -12.66 -21.08 -14.57
CA THR A 275 -14.01 -21.56 -14.85
C THR A 275 -14.79 -21.82 -13.55
N ILE A 276 -16.10 -22.03 -13.65
CA ILE A 276 -16.93 -22.38 -12.48
C ILE A 276 -16.44 -23.66 -11.82
N GLU A 277 -16.04 -24.67 -12.61
CA GLU A 277 -15.52 -25.94 -12.11
C GLU A 277 -14.17 -25.77 -11.38
N GLU A 278 -13.28 -24.94 -11.93
CA GLU A 278 -12.02 -24.60 -11.30
C GLU A 278 -12.23 -23.82 -10.00
N TRP A 279 -13.16 -22.86 -9.99
CA TRP A 279 -13.54 -22.14 -8.78
C TRP A 279 -14.11 -23.08 -7.72
N ASN A 280 -15.01 -23.99 -8.09
CA ASN A 280 -15.53 -25.00 -7.18
C ASN A 280 -14.39 -25.84 -6.57
N ARG A 281 -13.37 -26.19 -7.37
CA ARG A 281 -12.18 -26.86 -6.85
C ARG A 281 -11.40 -25.98 -5.86
N GLN A 282 -11.23 -24.69 -6.12
CA GLN A 282 -10.55 -23.79 -5.19
C GLN A 282 -11.32 -23.63 -3.88
N TRP A 283 -12.64 -23.44 -3.94
CA TRP A 283 -13.47 -23.25 -2.74
C TRP A 283 -13.53 -24.48 -1.86
N ASN A 284 -13.53 -25.68 -2.45
CA ASN A 284 -13.51 -26.93 -1.70
C ASN A 284 -12.19 -27.19 -0.94
N LYS A 285 -11.14 -26.38 -1.16
CA LYS A 285 -9.94 -26.39 -0.31
C LYS A 285 -10.13 -25.58 0.98
N CYS A 286 -11.18 -24.76 1.08
CA CYS A 286 -11.31 -23.82 2.18
C CYS A 286 -11.51 -24.54 3.52
N ILE A 287 -10.60 -24.30 4.46
CA ILE A 287 -10.67 -24.82 5.83
C ILE A 287 -11.42 -23.89 6.80
N LYS A 288 -12.07 -22.84 6.28
CA LYS A 288 -12.86 -21.87 7.06
C LYS A 288 -12.11 -21.26 8.26
N CYS A 289 -10.81 -20.99 8.12
CA CYS A 289 -9.99 -20.42 9.19
C CYS A 289 -10.22 -18.92 9.46
N TYR A 290 -11.10 -18.27 8.70
CA TYR A 290 -11.40 -16.82 8.77
C TYR A 290 -10.25 -15.84 8.54
N GLY A 291 -9.01 -16.29 8.35
CA GLY A 291 -7.86 -15.40 8.14
C GLY A 291 -8.07 -14.35 7.03
N CYS A 292 -8.70 -14.73 5.91
CA CYS A 292 -8.99 -13.81 4.81
C CYS A 292 -9.99 -12.69 5.17
N ARG A 293 -10.88 -12.94 6.14
CA ARG A 293 -11.80 -11.95 6.74
C ARG A 293 -11.02 -11.04 7.70
N ASP A 294 -10.28 -11.64 8.62
CA ASP A 294 -9.64 -10.93 9.75
C ASP A 294 -8.52 -10.00 9.28
N VAL A 295 -7.82 -10.38 8.20
CA VAL A 295 -6.79 -9.52 7.59
C VAL A 295 -7.36 -8.47 6.62
N CYS A 296 -8.68 -8.34 6.46
CA CYS A 296 -9.21 -7.40 5.48
C CYS A 296 -9.15 -5.96 6.02
N PRO A 297 -8.37 -5.03 5.42
CA PRO A 297 -8.17 -3.69 5.98
C PRO A 297 -9.38 -2.76 5.83
N VAL A 298 -10.47 -3.23 5.21
CA VAL A 298 -11.73 -2.51 5.04
C VAL A 298 -12.91 -3.25 5.68
N CYS A 299 -12.67 -4.37 6.36
CA CYS A 299 -13.69 -5.00 7.20
C CYS A 299 -13.74 -4.29 8.55
N PHE A 300 -14.94 -3.93 9.00
CA PHE A 300 -15.11 -3.13 10.22
C PHE A 300 -16.30 -3.56 11.11
N CYS A 301 -17.13 -4.51 10.66
CA CYS A 301 -18.32 -4.94 11.40
C CYS A 301 -17.95 -5.39 12.83
N ARG A 302 -18.70 -4.92 13.84
CA ARG A 302 -18.59 -5.41 15.22
C ARG A 302 -19.10 -6.84 15.35
N GLU A 303 -20.25 -7.10 14.74
CA GLU A 303 -20.83 -8.43 14.61
C GLU A 303 -20.80 -8.85 13.13
N CYS A 304 -20.22 -10.02 12.85
CA CYS A 304 -20.04 -10.47 11.49
C CYS A 304 -21.24 -11.29 11.03
N ALA A 305 -21.79 -11.00 9.85
CA ALA A 305 -22.82 -11.84 9.24
C ALA A 305 -22.37 -13.30 9.06
N LEU A 306 -21.05 -13.56 8.95
CA LEU A 306 -20.47 -14.91 8.82
C LEU A 306 -20.45 -15.70 10.14
N THR A 307 -20.83 -15.07 11.25
CA THR A 307 -20.93 -15.68 12.59
C THR A 307 -22.36 -15.62 13.13
N ALA A 308 -23.34 -15.21 12.32
CA ALA A 308 -24.74 -15.19 12.72
C ALA A 308 -25.31 -16.62 12.82
N ASP A 309 -26.28 -16.83 13.70
CA ASP A 309 -26.86 -18.15 14.02
C ASP A 309 -27.48 -18.88 12.81
N TYR A 310 -27.93 -18.11 11.80
CA TYR A 310 -28.52 -18.65 10.57
C TYR A 310 -27.49 -19.03 9.51
N VAL A 311 -26.20 -18.72 9.73
CA VAL A 311 -25.11 -19.16 8.86
C VAL A 311 -24.53 -20.45 9.44
N ASP A 312 -24.43 -21.49 8.61
CA ASP A 312 -23.76 -22.72 9.01
C ASP A 312 -22.31 -22.42 9.41
N THR A 313 -22.01 -22.57 10.70
CA THR A 313 -20.68 -22.37 11.27
C THR A 313 -19.86 -23.66 11.31
N GLY A 314 -20.45 -24.84 11.12
CA GLY A 314 -19.82 -26.14 11.36
C GLY A 314 -19.26 -26.88 10.14
N SER A 315 -19.78 -26.66 8.92
CA SER A 315 -19.32 -27.44 7.75
C SER A 315 -17.94 -27.02 7.22
N ILE A 316 -17.14 -28.04 6.85
CA ILE A 316 -15.82 -27.91 6.21
C ILE A 316 -15.71 -28.89 5.03
N PRO A 317 -15.41 -28.43 3.81
CA PRO A 317 -15.31 -27.03 3.40
C PRO A 317 -16.66 -26.30 3.59
N PRO A 318 -16.65 -24.98 3.85
CA PRO A 318 -17.89 -24.23 3.95
C PRO A 318 -18.59 -24.17 2.58
N ASP A 319 -19.92 -24.04 2.58
CA ASP A 319 -20.62 -23.67 1.36
C ASP A 319 -20.02 -22.35 0.80
N PRO A 320 -19.55 -22.33 -0.47
CA PRO A 320 -18.85 -21.16 -1.01
C PRO A 320 -19.71 -19.90 -1.08
N ILE A 321 -21.02 -20.05 -1.29
CA ILE A 321 -21.98 -18.94 -1.36
C ILE A 321 -22.20 -18.38 0.05
N MET A 322 -22.43 -19.26 1.03
CA MET A 322 -22.68 -18.83 2.42
C MET A 322 -21.47 -18.17 3.06
N PHE A 323 -20.24 -18.60 2.72
CA PHE A 323 -19.03 -17.99 3.27
C PHE A 323 -18.50 -16.84 2.39
N GLN A 324 -18.01 -17.15 1.19
CA GLN A 324 -17.38 -16.13 0.34
C GLN A 324 -18.41 -15.25 -0.37
N GLY A 325 -19.58 -15.77 -0.72
CA GLY A 325 -20.66 -14.98 -1.34
C GLY A 325 -21.22 -13.91 -0.39
N VAL A 326 -21.51 -14.26 0.87
CA VAL A 326 -21.91 -13.27 1.89
C VAL A 326 -20.82 -12.22 2.08
N ARG A 327 -19.56 -12.64 2.27
CA ARG A 327 -18.44 -11.70 2.39
C ARG A 327 -18.31 -10.80 1.16
N MET A 328 -18.46 -11.36 -0.04
CA MET A 328 -18.41 -10.64 -1.30
C MET A 328 -19.49 -9.57 -1.36
N SER A 329 -20.73 -9.88 -0.96
CA SER A 329 -21.84 -8.91 -1.01
C SER A 329 -21.57 -7.66 -0.18
N HIS A 330 -20.84 -7.80 0.94
CA HIS A 330 -20.46 -6.66 1.79
C HIS A 330 -19.23 -5.91 1.26
N MET A 331 -18.33 -6.60 0.56
CA MET A 331 -17.03 -6.05 0.12
C MET A 331 -17.00 -5.63 -1.34
N ALA A 332 -17.97 -6.02 -2.17
CA ALA A 332 -17.99 -5.76 -3.62
C ALA A 332 -17.79 -4.27 -3.95
N PHE A 333 -18.37 -3.40 -3.13
CA PHE A 333 -18.32 -1.95 -3.28
C PHE A 333 -17.15 -1.29 -2.53
N SER A 334 -16.31 -2.05 -1.82
CA SER A 334 -15.33 -1.50 -0.86
C SER A 334 -13.94 -2.10 -1.01
N CYS A 335 -13.82 -3.22 -1.73
CA CYS A 335 -12.56 -3.88 -1.97
C CYS A 335 -11.57 -2.92 -2.64
N VAL A 336 -10.41 -2.73 -2.02
CA VAL A 336 -9.32 -1.91 -2.55
C VAL A 336 -8.24 -2.73 -3.26
N ASN A 337 -8.52 -4.01 -3.53
CA ASN A 337 -7.61 -4.96 -4.20
C ASN A 337 -6.20 -5.06 -3.54
N CYS A 338 -6.13 -4.92 -2.20
CA CYS A 338 -4.85 -4.93 -1.46
C CYS A 338 -4.17 -6.31 -1.38
N GLY A 339 -4.90 -7.40 -1.70
CA GLY A 339 -4.36 -8.76 -1.76
C GLY A 339 -4.21 -9.50 -0.43
N GLN A 340 -4.38 -8.81 0.70
CA GLN A 340 -4.09 -9.37 2.04
C GLN A 340 -4.83 -10.69 2.31
N CYS A 341 -6.09 -10.77 1.87
CA CYS A 341 -6.90 -11.98 2.00
C CYS A 341 -6.38 -13.21 1.25
N GLU A 342 -5.57 -13.02 0.21
CA GLU A 342 -4.90 -14.09 -0.54
C GLU A 342 -3.59 -14.48 0.15
N ASP A 343 -2.80 -13.50 0.58
CA ASP A 343 -1.52 -13.71 1.28
C ASP A 343 -1.65 -14.60 2.53
N VAL A 344 -2.72 -14.42 3.31
CA VAL A 344 -2.94 -15.20 4.56
C VAL A 344 -3.67 -16.51 4.35
N CYS A 345 -4.06 -16.86 3.12
CA CYS A 345 -4.82 -18.08 2.89
C CYS A 345 -3.88 -19.31 2.99
N PRO A 346 -4.02 -20.17 4.02
CA PRO A 346 -3.10 -21.31 4.17
C PRO A 346 -3.27 -22.35 3.06
N MET A 347 -4.37 -22.29 2.31
CA MET A 347 -4.72 -23.22 1.23
C MET A 347 -4.46 -22.61 -0.16
N GLU A 348 -3.79 -21.44 -0.22
CA GLU A 348 -3.40 -20.76 -1.45
C GLU A 348 -4.58 -20.47 -2.40
N ILE A 349 -5.77 -20.23 -1.83
CA ILE A 349 -6.95 -19.85 -2.60
C ILE A 349 -6.74 -18.41 -3.10
N PRO A 350 -6.91 -18.12 -4.40
CA PRO A 350 -6.71 -16.79 -4.98
C PRO A 350 -7.90 -15.87 -4.65
N VAL A 351 -8.14 -15.64 -3.36
CA VAL A 351 -9.30 -14.90 -2.84
C VAL A 351 -9.34 -13.50 -3.46
N ALA A 352 -8.22 -12.79 -3.51
CA ALA A 352 -8.23 -11.41 -4.01
C ALA A 352 -8.65 -11.32 -5.49
N ARG A 353 -8.44 -12.38 -6.28
CA ARG A 353 -8.81 -12.41 -7.71
C ARG A 353 -10.31 -12.33 -7.92
N ILE A 354 -11.11 -13.09 -7.16
CA ILE A 354 -12.58 -13.03 -7.28
C ILE A 354 -13.11 -11.69 -6.76
N PHE A 355 -12.59 -11.18 -5.64
CA PHE A 355 -13.03 -9.90 -5.10
C PHE A 355 -12.73 -8.75 -6.06
N HIS A 356 -11.58 -8.79 -6.74
CA HIS A 356 -11.24 -7.80 -7.76
C HIS A 356 -12.15 -7.92 -8.99
N LYS A 357 -12.46 -9.14 -9.48
CA LYS A 357 -13.39 -9.32 -10.61
C LYS A 357 -14.76 -8.72 -10.33
N ILE A 358 -15.31 -8.99 -9.15
CA ILE A 358 -16.61 -8.45 -8.76
C ILE A 358 -16.53 -6.94 -8.59
N GLN A 359 -15.51 -6.42 -7.91
CA GLN A 359 -15.33 -4.97 -7.75
C GLN A 359 -15.19 -4.25 -9.10
N GLU A 360 -14.50 -4.82 -10.08
CA GLU A 360 -14.41 -4.25 -11.44
C GLU A 360 -15.76 -4.24 -12.16
N LYS A 361 -16.57 -5.29 -12.01
CA LYS A 361 -17.93 -5.34 -12.56
C LYS A 361 -18.81 -4.27 -11.91
N THR A 362 -18.81 -4.22 -10.58
CA THR A 362 -19.55 -3.22 -9.80
C THR A 362 -19.12 -1.80 -10.15
N ARG A 363 -17.82 -1.55 -10.34
CA ARG A 363 -17.31 -0.25 -10.77
C ARG A 363 -17.84 0.15 -12.15
N LYS A 364 -17.86 -0.78 -13.11
CA LYS A 364 -18.38 -0.50 -14.47
C LYS A 364 -19.88 -0.20 -14.45
N GLU A 365 -20.64 -0.88 -13.60
CA GLU A 365 -22.10 -0.72 -13.52
C GLU A 365 -22.51 0.53 -12.74
N LEU A 366 -21.82 0.84 -11.64
CA LEU A 366 -22.22 1.89 -10.70
C LEU A 366 -21.33 3.15 -10.75
N GLY A 367 -20.25 3.13 -11.51
CA GLY A 367 -19.31 4.24 -11.63
C GLY A 367 -18.44 4.51 -10.40
N TYR A 368 -18.47 3.63 -9.40
CA TYR A 368 -17.80 3.84 -8.11
C TYR A 368 -16.44 3.16 -7.98
N ARG A 369 -15.44 3.91 -7.50
CA ARG A 369 -14.06 3.47 -7.27
C ARG A 369 -13.69 3.57 -5.78
N PRO A 370 -13.55 2.43 -5.08
CA PRO A 370 -13.29 2.41 -3.64
C PRO A 370 -12.00 3.14 -3.26
N GLY A 371 -12.09 4.06 -2.30
CA GLY A 371 -10.99 4.84 -1.77
C GLY A 371 -10.49 5.96 -2.68
N VAL A 372 -11.18 6.22 -3.80
CA VAL A 372 -10.84 7.29 -4.76
C VAL A 372 -11.99 8.24 -5.00
N ASP A 373 -13.22 7.77 -5.12
CA ASP A 373 -14.36 8.68 -5.19
C ASP A 373 -14.65 9.24 -3.81
N ASP A 374 -15.17 10.47 -3.70
CA ASP A 374 -15.49 11.08 -2.40
C ASP A 374 -16.83 10.60 -1.85
N GLU A 375 -17.75 10.20 -2.74
CA GLU A 375 -19.07 9.74 -2.36
C GLU A 375 -19.04 8.42 -1.60
N ALA A 376 -20.12 8.15 -0.87
CA ALA A 376 -20.34 6.88 -0.21
C ALA A 376 -20.68 5.80 -1.26
N PRO A 377 -20.26 4.54 -1.06
CA PRO A 377 -20.50 3.48 -2.03
C PRO A 377 -22.01 3.30 -2.34
N PRO A 378 -22.39 3.12 -3.63
CA PRO A 378 -23.77 3.16 -4.13
C PRO A 378 -24.72 2.03 -3.66
N ALA A 379 -24.34 1.26 -2.65
CA ALA A 379 -25.17 0.22 -2.03
C ALA A 379 -25.04 0.21 -0.50
N LEU A 380 -24.73 1.35 0.12
CA LEU A 380 -24.99 1.60 1.55
C LEU A 380 -26.50 1.76 1.79
N GLY A 381 -27.27 0.76 1.40
CA GLY A 381 -28.68 0.64 1.74
C GLY A 381 -28.81 0.19 3.18
N GLY A 382 -28.83 1.15 4.10
CA GLY A 382 -29.03 0.94 5.53
C GLY A 382 -27.73 0.77 6.31
N SER A 383 -27.72 1.26 7.55
CA SER A 383 -26.75 0.85 8.56
C SER A 383 -26.72 -0.67 8.58
N CYS A 384 -25.53 -1.27 8.54
CA CYS A 384 -25.40 -2.60 9.11
C CYS A 384 -25.93 -2.44 10.54
N PRO A 385 -26.96 -3.18 11.00
CA PRO A 385 -27.54 -3.00 12.33
C PRO A 385 -26.52 -3.11 13.48
N THR A 386 -25.31 -3.54 13.13
CA THR A 386 -24.15 -3.85 13.96
C THR A 386 -23.03 -2.80 13.81
N GLN A 387 -23.34 -1.60 13.29
CA GLN A 387 -22.41 -0.45 13.20
C GLN A 387 -22.01 0.08 14.58
#